data_AF-A0A8D3WFF2-F1
#
_entry.id   AF-A0A8D3WFF2-F1
#
_cell.length_a   1.000
_cell.length_b   1.000
_cell.length_c   1.000
_cell.angle_alpha   90.00
_cell.angle_beta   90.00
_cell.angle_gamma   90.00
#
_symmetry.space_group_name_H-M   'P 1'
#
loop_
_entity.id
_entity.type
_entity.pdbx_description
1 polymer ?
#
loop_
_entity_poly.entity_id
_entity_poly.type
_entity_poly.pdbx_seq_one_letter_code
_entity_poly.pdbx_strand_id
1 'polypeptide(L)'
;MTGSRLDVDSGELGRDLVALVLTVVELLRQLMERQAIRRIDQGDLTDGQVEEIGTTLMMLDQRMAELCEQHGVRPEDLNLDLGPLGSLLPRE
;
A
#
# COMPACT_ATOMS: atom_id res chain seq x y z
N MET A 1 -14.88 26.62 27.73
CA MET A 1 -14.36 26.57 26.36
C MET A 1 -14.85 25.27 25.76
N THR A 2 -15.75 25.38 24.80
CA THR A 2 -16.58 24.31 24.25
C THR A 2 -15.72 23.23 23.61
N GLY A 3 -15.84 21.98 24.08
CA GLY A 3 -15.17 20.85 23.46
C GLY A 3 -15.62 20.76 22.01
N SER A 4 -14.68 20.96 21.08
CA SER A 4 -14.91 20.77 19.66
C SER A 4 -15.28 19.31 19.47
N ARG A 5 -16.58 19.01 19.35
CA ARG A 5 -17.03 17.77 18.76
C ARG A 5 -16.46 17.77 17.36
N LEU A 6 -15.45 16.92 17.16
CA LEU A 6 -14.96 16.48 15.86
C LEU A 6 -16.14 15.81 15.16
N ASP A 7 -17.02 16.62 14.59
CA ASP A 7 -18.01 16.21 13.59
C ASP A 7 -17.23 16.01 12.29
N VAL A 8 -16.35 15.02 12.31
CA VAL A 8 -15.64 14.59 11.10
C VAL A 8 -16.66 13.76 10.34
N ASP A 9 -16.96 14.21 9.13
CA ASP A 9 -17.97 13.62 8.29
C ASP A 9 -17.75 12.10 8.20
N SER A 10 -18.74 11.33 8.62
CA SER A 10 -18.58 9.89 8.85
C SER A 10 -18.24 9.15 7.55
N GLY A 11 -18.64 9.72 6.41
CA GLY A 11 -18.28 9.26 5.07
C GLY A 11 -16.83 9.54 4.69
N GLU A 12 -16.29 10.70 5.06
CA GLU A 12 -14.88 11.06 4.81
C GLU A 12 -13.94 10.23 5.69
N LEU A 13 -14.27 10.04 6.97
CA LEU A 13 -13.50 9.16 7.87
C LEU A 13 -13.36 7.74 7.35
N GLY A 14 -14.44 7.17 6.80
CA GLY A 14 -14.42 5.82 6.24
C GLY A 14 -13.46 5.71 5.05
N ARG A 15 -13.48 6.70 4.16
CA ARG A 15 -12.60 6.75 2.99
C ARG A 15 -11.12 6.96 3.38
N ASP A 16 -10.85 7.84 4.34
CA ASP A 16 -9.51 8.10 4.84
C ASP A 16 -8.90 6.89 5.54
N LEU A 17 -9.71 6.16 6.32
CA LEU A 17 -9.27 4.92 6.95
C LEU A 17 -8.96 3.83 5.92
N VAL A 18 -9.80 3.71 4.88
CA VAL A 18 -9.53 2.78 3.77
C VAL A 18 -8.24 3.15 3.07
N ALA A 19 -8.03 4.43 2.75
CA ALA A 19 -6.78 4.90 2.15
C ALA A 19 -5.56 4.56 3.02
N LEU A 20 -5.66 4.73 4.34
CA LEU A 20 -4.59 4.36 5.27
C LEU A 20 -4.31 2.85 5.27
N VAL A 21 -5.34 2.01 5.29
CA VAL A 21 -5.17 0.55 5.23
C VAL A 21 -4.53 0.13 3.90
N LEU A 22 -5.04 0.66 2.79
CA LEU A 22 -4.48 0.40 1.45
C LEU A 22 -3.01 0.86 1.37
N THR A 23 -2.68 1.99 1.98
CA THR A 23 -1.30 2.48 2.08
C THR A 23 -0.39 1.49 2.82
N VAL A 24 -0.85 0.93 3.94
CA VAL A 24 -0.07 -0.08 4.69
C VAL A 24 0.11 -1.35 3.89
N VAL A 25 -0.92 -1.81 3.19
CA VAL A 25 -0.84 -2.99 2.31
C VAL A 25 0.15 -2.74 1.17
N GLU A 26 0.12 -1.56 0.56
CA GLU A 26 1.04 -1.17 -0.51
C GLU A 26 2.50 -1.13 -0.01
N LEU A 27 2.74 -0.58 1.19
CA LEU A 27 4.06 -0.62 1.81
C LEU A 27 4.55 -2.07 1.99
N LEU A 28 3.69 -2.96 2.46
CA LEU A 28 4.03 -4.38 2.62
C LEU A 28 4.33 -5.04 1.26
N ARG A 29 3.54 -4.75 0.21
CA ARG A 29 3.78 -5.24 -1.15
C ARG A 29 5.18 -4.87 -1.63
N GLN A 30 5.56 -3.60 -1.52
CA GLN A 30 6.88 -3.11 -1.93
C GLN A 30 8.03 -3.71 -1.11
N LEU A 31 7.81 -3.92 0.20
CA LEU A 31 8.79 -4.60 1.05
C LEU A 31 8.99 -6.05 0.63
N MET A 32 7.91 -6.76 0.35
CA MET A 32 7.95 -8.14 -0.12
C MET A 32 8.63 -8.24 -1.49
N GLU A 33 8.33 -7.32 -2.41
CA GLU A 33 8.99 -7.24 -3.73
C GLU A 33 10.50 -7.05 -3.59
N ARG A 34 10.94 -6.09 -2.76
CA ARG A 34 12.37 -5.88 -2.48
C ARG A 34 13.02 -7.09 -1.81
N GLN A 35 12.31 -7.79 -0.93
CA GLN A 35 12.82 -9.02 -0.32
C GLN A 35 12.93 -10.16 -1.33
N ALA A 36 11.97 -10.29 -2.23
CA ALA A 36 11.99 -11.28 -3.30
C ALA A 36 13.20 -11.06 -4.21
N ILE A 37 13.42 -9.83 -4.68
CA ILE A 37 14.59 -9.47 -5.49
C ILE A 37 15.89 -9.84 -4.77
N ARG A 38 16.04 -9.43 -3.49
CA ARG A 38 17.24 -9.76 -2.71
C ARG A 38 17.46 -11.27 -2.57
N ARG A 39 16.42 -12.06 -2.37
CA ARG A 39 16.52 -13.52 -2.25
C ARG A 39 16.84 -14.19 -3.59
N ILE A 40 16.34 -13.65 -4.69
CA ILE A 40 16.70 -14.09 -6.06
C ILE A 40 18.19 -13.87 -6.29
N ASP A 41 18.69 -12.66 -6.00
CA ASP A 41 20.10 -12.33 -6.17
C ASP A 41 21.04 -13.20 -5.31
N GLN A 42 20.55 -13.65 -4.15
CA GLN A 42 21.27 -14.53 -3.23
C GLN A 42 21.19 -16.02 -3.61
N GLY A 43 20.31 -16.39 -4.55
CA GLY A 43 20.06 -17.78 -4.93
C GLY A 43 19.25 -18.58 -3.89
N ASP A 44 18.54 -17.89 -2.99
CA ASP A 44 17.76 -18.49 -1.90
C ASP A 44 16.38 -19.02 -2.35
N LEU A 45 16.02 -18.83 -3.62
CA LEU A 45 14.73 -19.21 -4.20
C LEU A 45 14.94 -20.05 -5.46
N THR A 46 14.10 -21.07 -5.63
CA THR A 46 14.02 -21.82 -6.90
C THR A 46 13.21 -21.04 -7.94
N ASP A 47 13.42 -21.33 -9.23
CA ASP A 47 12.68 -20.67 -10.32
C ASP A 47 11.15 -20.72 -10.14
N GLY A 48 10.62 -21.86 -9.68
CA GLY A 48 9.19 -22.00 -9.40
C GLY A 48 8.70 -21.11 -8.24
N GLN A 49 9.52 -20.94 -7.19
CA GLN A 49 9.19 -20.03 -6.10
C GLN A 49 9.20 -18.56 -6.54
N VAL A 50 10.13 -18.20 -7.44
CA VAL A 50 10.19 -16.86 -8.03
C VAL A 50 8.91 -16.56 -8.83
N GLU A 51 8.48 -17.50 -9.66
CA GLU A 51 7.25 -17.37 -10.46
C GLU A 51 6.00 -17.27 -9.56
N GLU A 52 5.92 -18.08 -8.51
CA GLU A 52 4.80 -18.06 -7.55
C GLU A 52 4.71 -16.71 -6.81
N ILE A 53 5.85 -16.17 -6.36
CA ILE A 53 5.91 -14.86 -5.71
C ILE A 53 5.50 -13.76 -6.68
N GLY A 54 6.04 -13.77 -7.90
CA GLY A 54 5.70 -12.79 -8.94
C GLY A 54 4.21 -12.79 -9.24
N THR A 55 3.62 -13.97 -9.45
CA THR A 55 2.18 -14.12 -9.69
C THR A 55 1.34 -13.60 -8.53
N THR A 56 1.74 -13.90 -7.29
CA THR A 56 1.04 -13.42 -6.09
C THR A 56 1.08 -11.90 -5.97
N LEU A 57 2.24 -11.28 -6.23
CA LEU A 57 2.39 -9.82 -6.20
C LEU A 57 1.57 -9.13 -7.29
N MET A 58 1.51 -9.70 -8.50
CA MET A 58 0.65 -9.19 -9.59
C MET A 58 -0.83 -9.28 -9.23
N MET A 59 -1.27 -10.40 -8.63
CA MET A 59 -2.64 -10.55 -8.16
C MET A 59 -2.99 -9.54 -7.06
N LEU A 60 -2.06 -9.29 -6.13
CA LEU A 60 -2.24 -8.28 -5.09
C LEU A 60 -2.40 -6.89 -5.69
N ASP A 61 -1.54 -6.51 -6.64
CA ASP A 61 -1.61 -5.22 -7.35
C ASP A 61 -2.98 -5.01 -8.04
N GLN A 62 -3.45 -6.03 -8.75
CA GLN A 62 -4.78 -5.99 -9.38
C GLN A 62 -5.92 -5.79 -8.36
N ARG A 63 -5.86 -6.48 -7.20
CA ARG A 63 -6.86 -6.30 -6.13
C ARG A 63 -6.76 -4.93 -5.47
N MET A 64 -5.55 -4.39 -5.33
CA MET A 64 -5.34 -3.03 -4.82
C MET A 64 -5.98 -2.00 -5.75
N ALA A 65 -5.80 -2.14 -7.06
CA ALA A 65 -6.43 -1.27 -8.05
C ALA A 65 -7.97 -1.31 -7.97
N GLU A 66 -8.56 -2.52 -7.87
CA GLU A 66 -10.01 -2.70 -7.70
C GLU A 66 -10.54 -2.02 -6.43
N LEU A 67 -9.84 -2.18 -5.30
CA LEU A 67 -10.23 -1.56 -4.02
C LEU A 67 -10.09 -0.03 -4.08
N CYS A 68 -9.03 0.48 -4.69
CA CYS A 68 -8.85 1.92 -4.89
C CYS A 68 -10.02 2.51 -5.68
N GLU A 69 -10.39 1.87 -6.81
CA GLU A 69 -11.52 2.29 -7.63
C GLU A 69 -12.85 2.28 -6.85
N GLN A 70 -13.14 1.20 -6.12
CA GLN A 70 -14.37 1.05 -5.33
C GLN A 70 -14.53 2.12 -4.26
N HIS A 71 -13.42 2.61 -3.69
CA HIS A 71 -13.41 3.61 -2.64
C HIS A 71 -13.08 5.02 -3.15
N GLY A 72 -12.97 5.19 -4.47
CA GLY A 72 -12.63 6.47 -5.10
C GLY A 72 -11.26 7.01 -4.68
N VAL A 73 -10.34 6.17 -4.24
CA VAL A 73 -8.97 6.54 -3.86
C VAL A 73 -8.10 6.41 -5.10
N ARG A 74 -7.23 7.38 -5.39
CA ARG A 74 -6.27 7.21 -6.48
C ARG A 74 -5.02 6.49 -5.94
N PRO A 75 -4.36 5.63 -6.72
CA PRO A 75 -3.15 4.94 -6.27
C PRO A 75 -2.05 5.91 -5.79
N GLU A 76 -1.93 7.06 -6.44
CA GLU A 76 -1.03 8.16 -6.06
C GLU A 76 -1.33 8.77 -4.68
N ASP A 77 -2.56 8.65 -4.19
CA ASP A 77 -2.97 9.13 -2.87
C ASP A 77 -2.58 8.14 -1.74
N LEU A 78 -2.16 6.91 -2.08
CA LEU A 78 -1.65 5.94 -1.10
C LEU A 78 -0.27 6.32 -0.58
N ASN A 79 0.45 7.23 -1.23
CA ASN A 79 1.75 7.66 -0.73
C ASN A 79 1.61 8.82 0.26
N LEU A 80 1.43 8.48 1.54
CA LEU A 80 1.30 9.45 2.63
C LEU A 80 2.55 10.33 2.76
N ASP A 81 2.35 11.65 2.84
CA ASP A 81 3.39 12.61 3.23
C ASP A 81 3.50 12.67 4.75
N LEU A 82 4.67 12.30 5.27
CA LEU A 82 4.99 12.30 6.70
C LEU A 82 5.71 13.60 7.12
N GLY A 83 5.76 14.61 6.26
CA GLY A 83 6.38 15.91 6.50
C GLY A 83 7.91 15.82 6.54
N PRO A 84 8.58 16.06 7.69
CA PRO A 84 10.04 16.03 7.77
C PRO A 84 10.67 14.66 7.49
N LEU A 85 9.89 13.58 7.55
CA LEU A 85 10.33 12.22 7.22
C LEU A 85 10.20 11.90 5.71
N GLY A 86 9.62 12.80 4.92
CA GLY A 86 9.33 12.58 3.50
C GLY A 86 8.08 11.73 3.28
N SER A 87 7.99 11.08 2.12
CA SER A 87 6.86 10.21 1.79
C SER A 87 7.04 8.79 2.34
N LEU A 88 5.95 8.16 2.78
CA LEU A 88 6.00 6.81 3.37
C LEU A 88 6.49 5.77 2.37
N LEU A 89 5.98 5.83 1.13
CA LEU A 89 6.42 4.99 0.04
C LEU A 89 7.59 5.70 -0.69
N PRO A 90 8.64 4.96 -1.07
CA PRO A 90 9.68 5.42 -1.99
C PRO A 90 9.04 6.02 -3.25
N ARG A 91 9.51 7.20 -3.66
CA ARG A 91 9.21 7.74 -4.99
C ARG A 91 10.31 7.22 -5.92
N GLU A 92 9.93 6.53 -6.99
CA GLU A 92 10.88 6.10 -8.04
C GLU A 92 11.50 7.30 -8.76
#